data_AF-I3SDM0-F1
#
_entry.id   AF-I3SDM0-F1
#
_cell.length_a   1.000
_cell.length_b   1.000
_cell.length_c   1.000
_cell.angle_alpha   90.00
_cell.angle_beta   90.00
_cell.angle_gamma   90.00
#
_symmetry.space_group_name_H-M   'P 1'
#
loop_
_entity.id
_entity.type
_entity.pdbx_description
1 polymer ?
#
loop_
_entity_poly.entity_id
_entity_poly.type
_entity_poly.pdbx_seq_one_letter_code
_entity_poly.pdbx_strand_id
1 'polypeptide(L)'
;MIQAIQRNITDIWSNDVSIWEHCAHNYTACPDRYASESIKLACKYAYKNATPGSTLEDEYFLFRLPIVEKRLAQGGVRLAAILNRIFNSKTRIAQS
;
A
#
# COMPACT_ATOMS: atom_id res chain seq x y z
N MET A 1 16.37 -2.26 0.16
CA MET A 1 14.90 -2.23 0.32
C MET A 1 14.22 -1.18 -0.56
N ILE A 2 14.43 0.13 -0.38
CA ILE A 2 13.72 1.19 -1.16
C ILE A 2 13.85 1.00 -2.68
N GLN A 3 15.07 0.82 -3.19
CA GLN A 3 15.31 0.60 -4.62
C GLN A 3 14.61 -0.67 -5.15
N ALA A 4 14.56 -1.73 -4.34
CA ALA A 4 13.87 -2.97 -4.71
C ALA A 4 12.36 -2.76 -4.78
N ILE A 5 11.78 -2.01 -3.84
CA ILE A 5 10.36 -1.62 -3.87
C ILE A 5 10.07 -0.81 -5.14
N GLN A 6 10.90 0.20 -5.45
CA GLN A 6 10.74 1.02 -6.64
C GLN A 6 10.80 0.19 -7.93
N ARG A 7 11.75 -0.74 -8.02
CA ARG A 7 11.85 -1.68 -9.16
C ARG A 7 10.65 -2.63 -9.24
N ASN A 8 10.19 -3.15 -8.11
CA ASN A 8 9.04 -4.04 -8.10
C ASN A 8 7.75 -3.34 -8.52
N ILE A 9 7.60 -2.04 -8.24
CA ILE A 9 6.49 -1.22 -8.73
C ILE A 9 6.47 -1.17 -10.27
N THR A 10 7.64 -1.03 -10.91
CA THR A 10 7.73 -0.97 -12.38
C THR A 10 7.67 -2.35 -13.04
N ASP A 11 8.12 -3.39 -12.34
CA ASP A 11 8.30 -4.72 -12.93
C ASP A 11 7.19 -5.66 -12.44
N ILE A 12 7.35 -6.22 -11.24
CA ILE A 12 6.53 -7.33 -10.69
C ILE A 12 5.07 -6.90 -10.44
N TRP A 13 4.86 -5.68 -9.94
CA TRP A 13 3.57 -5.16 -9.54
C TRP A 13 2.99 -4.16 -10.55
N SER A 14 3.59 -4.04 -11.73
CA SER A 14 3.14 -3.12 -12.79
C SER A 14 1.63 -3.20 -13.06
N ASN A 15 1.08 -4.41 -13.14
CA ASN A 15 -0.35 -4.65 -13.35
C ASN A 15 -1.21 -4.26 -12.12
N ASP A 16 -0.66 -4.32 -10.91
CA ASP A 16 -1.35 -3.99 -9.67
C ASP A 16 -1.39 -2.47 -9.41
N VAL A 17 -0.43 -1.70 -9.94
CA VAL A 17 -0.30 -0.25 -9.67
C VAL A 17 -1.57 0.51 -10.01
N SER A 18 -2.14 0.28 -11.20
CA SER A 18 -3.38 0.94 -11.64
C SER A 18 -4.54 0.70 -10.65
N ILE A 19 -4.62 -0.49 -10.08
CA ILE A 19 -5.64 -0.90 -9.10
C ILE A 19 -5.41 -0.19 -7.75
N TRP A 20 -4.16 0.09 -7.38
CA TRP A 20 -3.82 0.79 -6.15
C TRP A 20 -4.06 2.29 -6.24
N GLU A 21 -3.78 2.88 -7.40
CA GLU A 21 -4.05 4.28 -7.71
C GLU A 21 -5.54 4.57 -7.84
N HIS A 22 -6.32 3.60 -8.30
CA HIS A 22 -7.76 3.80 -8.51
C HIS A 22 -8.51 3.98 -7.18
N CYS A 23 -9.29 5.06 -7.11
CA CYS A 23 -10.26 5.34 -6.06
C CYS A 23 -11.55 5.85 -6.74
N ALA A 24 -12.67 5.19 -6.48
CA ALA A 24 -13.93 5.40 -7.18
C ALA A 24 -14.62 6.72 -6.76
N HIS A 25 -15.70 7.07 -7.49
CA HIS A 25 -16.64 8.15 -7.13
C HIS A 25 -16.01 9.54 -6.94
N ASN A 26 -14.92 9.84 -7.66
CA ASN A 26 -14.16 11.09 -7.53
C ASN A 26 -13.67 11.40 -6.10
N TYR A 27 -13.60 10.38 -5.23
CA TYR A 27 -13.06 10.57 -3.90
C TYR A 27 -11.58 10.90 -3.95
N THR A 28 -11.15 11.80 -3.06
CA THR A 28 -9.74 12.17 -2.92
C THR A 28 -8.89 10.98 -2.49
N ALA A 29 -9.41 10.17 -1.55
CA ALA A 29 -8.77 8.98 -1.00
C ALA A 29 -9.82 7.90 -0.67
N CYS A 30 -9.40 6.63 -0.59
CA CYS A 30 -10.25 5.47 -0.28
C CYS A 30 -9.81 4.76 1.03
N PRO A 31 -9.79 5.44 2.19
CA PRO A 31 -9.22 4.90 3.43
C PRO A 31 -9.88 3.60 3.91
N ASP A 32 -11.19 3.45 3.74
CA ASP A 32 -11.93 2.25 4.17
C ASP A 32 -11.45 0.99 3.42
N ARG A 33 -11.14 1.12 2.13
CA ARG A 33 -10.53 0.04 1.34
C ARG A 33 -9.14 -0.29 1.88
N TYR A 34 -8.34 0.73 2.20
CA TYR A 34 -6.98 0.53 2.69
C TYR A 34 -6.98 -0.16 4.06
N ALA A 35 -7.88 0.24 4.95
CA ALA A 35 -8.09 -0.36 6.27
C ALA A 35 -8.61 -1.80 6.15
N SER A 36 -9.56 -2.05 5.25
CA SER A 36 -10.09 -3.39 4.98
C SER A 36 -9.01 -4.36 4.48
N GLU A 37 -8.06 -3.89 3.66
CA GLU A 37 -6.89 -4.69 3.28
C GLU A 37 -5.95 -4.92 4.48
N SER A 38 -5.69 -3.89 5.29
CA SER A 38 -4.82 -3.98 6.45
C SER A 38 -5.31 -5.00 7.47
N ILE A 39 -6.61 -5.02 7.82
CA ILE A 39 -7.13 -6.00 8.78
C ILE A 39 -7.06 -7.43 8.26
N LYS A 40 -7.31 -7.65 6.95
CA LYS A 40 -7.14 -8.97 6.32
C LYS A 40 -5.70 -9.46 6.43
N LEU A 41 -4.73 -8.58 6.18
CA LEU A 41 -3.30 -8.91 6.29
C LEU A 41 -2.86 -9.10 7.73
N ALA A 42 -3.41 -8.33 8.67
CA ALA A 42 -3.13 -8.47 10.09
C ALA A 42 -3.51 -9.88 10.56
N CYS A 43 -4.74 -10.33 10.29
CA CYS A 43 -5.18 -11.68 10.65
C CYS A 43 -4.38 -12.78 9.93
N LYS A 44 -4.12 -12.61 8.63
CA LYS A 44 -3.48 -13.66 7.82
C LYS A 44 -1.98 -13.80 8.09
N TYR A 45 -1.29 -12.70 8.39
CA TYR A 45 0.18 -12.66 8.45
C TYR A 45 0.71 -12.18 9.79
N ALA A 46 0.20 -11.06 10.33
CA ALA A 46 0.79 -10.44 11.52
C ALA A 46 0.48 -11.24 12.80
N TYR A 47 -0.80 -11.49 13.08
CA TYR A 47 -1.21 -12.21 14.30
C TYR A 47 -1.05 -13.73 14.17
N LYS A 48 -1.04 -14.25 12.95
CA LYS A 48 -0.96 -15.68 12.71
C LYS A 48 0.36 -16.24 13.25
N ASN A 49 0.24 -17.14 14.24
CA ASN A 49 1.34 -17.83 14.93
C ASN A 49 2.25 -16.92 15.77
N ALA A 50 1.86 -15.67 16.02
CA ALA A 50 2.55 -14.75 16.93
C ALA A 50 1.89 -14.79 18.31
N THR A 51 2.17 -15.85 19.09
CA THR A 51 1.57 -16.04 20.41
C THR A 51 2.30 -15.21 21.48
N PRO A 52 1.61 -14.79 22.55
CA PRO A 52 2.24 -14.08 23.67
C PRO A 52 3.40 -14.90 24.26
N GLY A 53 4.54 -14.25 24.51
CA GLY A 53 5.75 -14.88 25.04
C GLY A 53 6.60 -15.63 24.01
N SER A 54 6.19 -15.70 22.74
CA SER A 54 7.02 -16.22 21.65
C SER A 54 8.11 -15.23 21.22
N THR A 55 9.24 -15.74 20.78
CA THR A 55 10.27 -14.97 20.05
C THR A 55 10.04 -15.14 18.56
N LEU A 56 9.99 -14.03 17.81
CA LEU A 56 9.82 -14.04 16.37
C LEU A 56 11.18 -13.97 15.69
N GLU A 57 11.55 -15.03 14.99
CA GLU A 57 12.87 -15.20 14.37
C GLU A 57 12.79 -15.12 12.83
N ASP A 58 13.80 -15.67 12.15
CA ASP A 58 13.98 -15.58 10.71
C ASP A 58 12.81 -16.13 9.91
N GLU A 59 12.15 -17.20 10.37
CA GLU A 59 10.97 -17.73 9.70
C GLU A 59 9.85 -16.67 9.66
N TYR A 60 9.57 -16.03 10.80
CA TYR A 60 8.58 -14.97 10.84
C TYR A 60 8.99 -13.80 9.93
N PHE A 61 10.26 -13.37 10.01
CA PHE A 61 10.80 -12.30 9.19
C PHE A 61 10.66 -12.57 7.68
N LEU A 62 11.20 -13.68 7.19
CA LEU A 62 11.24 -14.02 5.77
C LEU A 62 9.84 -14.18 5.17
N PHE A 63 8.90 -14.77 5.91
CA PHE A 63 7.52 -14.91 5.43
C PHE A 63 6.74 -13.58 5.40
N ARG A 64 7.06 -12.62 6.28
CA ARG A 64 6.28 -11.37 6.41
C ARG A 64 6.93 -10.20 5.68
N LEU A 65 8.24 -10.23 5.41
CA LEU A 65 8.95 -9.18 4.68
C LEU A 65 8.29 -8.83 3.33
N PRO A 66 7.89 -9.78 2.47
CA PRO A 66 7.24 -9.45 1.19
C PRO A 66 5.90 -8.72 1.37
N ILE A 67 5.18 -8.99 2.46
CA ILE A 67 3.91 -8.30 2.79
C ILE A 67 4.19 -6.87 3.20
N VAL A 68 5.22 -6.65 4.02
CA VAL A 68 5.67 -5.31 4.42
C VAL A 68 6.10 -4.50 3.21
N GLU A 69 6.94 -5.06 2.34
CA GLU A 69 7.39 -4.41 1.10
C GLU A 69 6.22 -4.03 0.19
N LYS A 70 5.26 -4.93 -0.01
CA LYS A 70 4.07 -4.64 -0.81
C LYS A 70 3.20 -3.55 -0.19
N ARG A 71 3.08 -3.49 1.15
CA ARG A 71 2.32 -2.42 1.83
C ARG A 71 3.01 -1.06 1.75
N LEU A 72 4.34 -1.03 1.85
CA LEU A 72 5.10 0.20 1.62
C LEU A 72 4.92 0.71 0.19
N ALA A 73 4.99 -0.18 -0.80
CA ALA A 73 4.73 0.15 -2.20
C ALA A 73 3.32 0.75 -2.40
N GLN A 74 2.30 0.07 -1.89
CA GLN A 74 0.91 0.52 -1.94
C GLN A 74 0.72 1.88 -1.28
N GLY A 75 1.35 2.10 -0.12
CA GLY A 75 1.31 3.38 0.59
C GLY A 75 1.88 4.53 -0.25
N GLY A 76 3.07 4.34 -0.83
CA GLY A 76 3.71 5.33 -1.69
C GLY A 76 2.89 5.68 -2.94
N VAL A 77 2.42 4.65 -3.67
CA VAL A 77 1.59 4.81 -4.87
C VAL A 77 0.29 5.55 -4.53
N ARG A 78 -0.40 5.15 -3.45
CA ARG A 78 -1.65 5.78 -3.02
C ARG A 78 -1.45 7.22 -2.60
N LEU A 79 -0.41 7.50 -1.82
CA LEU A 79 -0.09 8.87 -1.40
C LEU A 79 0.16 9.76 -2.61
N ALA A 80 0.98 9.32 -3.56
CA ALA A 80 1.22 10.07 -4.80
C ALA A 80 -0.09 10.32 -5.58
N ALA A 81 -0.93 9.29 -5.75
CA ALA A 81 -2.21 9.42 -6.44
C ALA A 81 -3.20 10.37 -5.73
N ILE A 82 -3.23 10.36 -4.39
CA ILE A 82 -4.03 11.29 -3.56
C ILE A 82 -3.55 12.73 -3.77
N LEU A 83 -2.24 12.98 -3.66
CA LEU A 83 -1.67 14.31 -3.85
C LEU A 83 -1.91 14.82 -5.28
N ASN A 84 -1.75 13.97 -6.29
CA ASN A 84 -2.07 14.30 -7.67
C ASN A 84 -3.54 14.72 -7.83
N ARG A 85 -4.50 14.01 -7.22
CA ARG A 85 -5.92 14.40 -7.23
C ARG A 85 -6.14 15.76 -6.57
N ILE A 86 -5.55 15.99 -5.40
CA ILE A 86 -5.68 17.26 -4.65
C ILE A 86 -5.16 18.42 -5.49
N PHE A 87 -3.93 18.32 -6.01
CA PHE A 87 -3.28 19.46 -6.66
C PHE A 87 -3.75 19.67 -8.11
N ASN A 88 -4.08 18.61 -8.86
CA ASN A 88 -4.64 18.76 -10.21
C ASN A 88 -6.03 19.42 -10.18
N SER A 89 -6.84 19.16 -9.15
CA SER A 89 -8.13 19.83 -9.00
C SER A 89 -7.99 21.34 -8.75
N LYS A 90 -6.99 21.75 -7.96
CA LYS A 90 -6.72 23.17 -7.67
C LYS A 90 -6.18 23.91 -8.89
N THR A 91 -5.31 23.29 -9.69
CA THR A 91 -4.79 23.90 -10.92
C THR A 91 -5.91 24.22 -11.92
N ARG A 92 -6.92 23.35 -12.04
CA ARG A 92 -8.08 23.62 -12.92
C ARG A 92 -8.92 24.80 -12.45
N ILE A 93 -9.10 24.97 -11.14
CA ILE A 93 -9.85 26.10 -10.55
C ILE A 93 -9.09 27.42 -10.71
N ALA A 94 -7.75 27.40 -10.64
CA ALA A 94 -6.93 28.61 -10.82
C ALA A 94 -6.82 29.06 -12.30
N GLN A 95 -7.20 28.20 -13.26
CA GLN A 95 -7.16 28.47 -14.70
C GLN A 95 -8.55 28.79 -15.30
N SER A 96 -9.61 28.69 -14.50
CA SER A 96 -10.99 29.06 -14.84
C SER A 96 -11.36 30.43 -14.29
#